data_AF-A0A942PBW8-F1
#
_entry.id   AF-A0A942PBW8-F1
#
_cell.length_a   1.000
_cell.length_b   1.000
_cell.length_c   1.000
_cell.angle_alpha   90.00
_cell.angle_beta   90.00
_cell.angle_gamma   90.00
#
_symmetry.space_group_name_H-M   'P 1'
#
loop_
_entity.id
_entity.type
_entity.pdbx_description
1 polymer ?
#
loop_
_entity_poly.entity_id
_entity_poly.type
_entity_poly.pdbx_seq_one_letter_code
_entity_poly.pdbx_strand_id
1 'polypeptide(L)'
;MKYKILFIVLLLSAAAISVNAQVNHRSHVRAQTQIRAGISQGEAFRLRHMKQDLRRDYLRAKMNDGRIGPLERRHLLQEKRKMQRAEFRFRHNKHF
;
A
#
# COMPACT_ATOMS: atom_id res chain seq x y z
N MET A 1 3.43 33.12 -37.23
CA MET A 1 2.67 32.94 -35.96
C MET A 1 2.11 31.53 -35.78
N LYS A 2 1.54 30.90 -36.82
CA LYS A 2 0.87 29.58 -36.75
C LYS A 2 1.77 28.43 -36.24
N TYR A 3 3.05 28.42 -36.62
CA TYR A 3 4.01 27.36 -36.23
C TYR A 3 4.47 27.44 -34.77
N LYS A 4 4.36 28.61 -34.12
CA LYS A 4 4.74 28.77 -32.70
C LYS A 4 3.74 28.07 -31.79
N ILE A 5 2.46 28.06 -32.15
CA ILE A 5 1.38 27.40 -31.40
C ILE A 5 1.53 25.87 -31.51
N LEU A 6 1.84 25.35 -32.70
CA LEU A 6 2.09 23.92 -32.91
C LEU A 6 3.27 23.41 -32.08
N PHE A 7 4.33 24.22 -31.94
CA PHE A 7 5.50 23.85 -31.14
C PHE A 7 5.18 23.75 -29.63
N ILE A 8 4.33 24.64 -29.12
CA ILE A 8 3.91 24.62 -27.70
C ILE A 8 3.03 23.38 -27.41
N VAL A 9 2.13 23.02 -28.32
CA VAL A 9 1.27 21.83 -28.16
C VAL A 9 2.09 20.55 -28.20
N LEU A 10 3.12 20.48 -29.05
CA LEU A 10 4.05 19.34 -29.11
C LEU A 10 4.89 19.19 -27.83
N LEU A 11 5.31 20.32 -27.23
CA LEU A 11 6.04 20.30 -25.96
C LEU A 11 5.16 19.85 -24.78
N LEU A 12 3.89 20.27 -24.75
CA LEU A 12 2.96 19.83 -23.70
C LEU A 12 2.62 18.34 -23.79
N SER A 13 2.48 17.78 -25.00
CA SER A 13 2.16 16.36 -25.16
C SER A 13 3.32 15.44 -24.75
N ALA A 14 4.56 15.84 -24.99
CA ALA A 14 5.75 15.10 -24.55
C ALA A 14 5.88 15.05 -23.01
N ALA A 15 5.48 16.13 -22.31
CA ALA A 15 5.53 16.19 -20.86
C ALA A 15 4.50 15.26 -20.17
N ALA A 16 3.37 14.95 -20.82
CA ALA A 16 2.33 14.12 -20.25
C ALA A 16 2.70 12.61 -20.17
N ILE A 17 3.59 12.14 -21.04
CA ILE A 17 3.93 10.71 -21.14
C ILE A 17 4.88 10.27 -20.00
N SER A 18 5.68 11.18 -19.44
CA SER A 18 6.69 10.87 -18.42
C SER A 18 6.13 10.60 -17.03
N VAL A 19 4.88 10.99 -16.75
CA VAL A 19 4.23 10.79 -15.43
C VAL A 19 3.78 9.34 -15.22
N ASN A 20 3.38 8.65 -16.29
CA ASN A 20 2.84 7.29 -16.19
C ASN A 20 3.92 6.20 -16.02
N ALA A 21 5.15 6.43 -16.47
CA ALA A 21 6.24 5.47 -16.34
C ALA A 21 6.73 5.30 -14.89
N GLN A 22 6.59 6.33 -14.05
CA GLN A 22 7.08 6.29 -12.66
C GLN A 22 6.19 5.45 -11.72
N VAL A 23 4.92 5.27 -12.04
CA VAL A 23 3.98 4.52 -11.19
C VAL A 23 4.29 3.02 -11.21
N ASN A 24 4.64 2.48 -12.38
CA ASN A 24 4.97 1.06 -12.55
C ASN A 24 6.36 0.68 -12.01
N HIS A 25 7.31 1.62 -11.99
CA HIS A 25 8.63 1.37 -11.40
C HIS A 25 8.56 1.28 -9.87
N ARG A 26 7.73 2.11 -9.21
CA ARG A 26 7.59 2.09 -7.75
C ARG A 26 6.99 0.78 -7.20
N SER A 27 6.07 0.15 -7.93
CA SER A 27 5.49 -1.13 -7.55
C SER A 27 6.52 -2.27 -7.61
N HIS A 28 7.35 -2.31 -8.66
CA HIS A 28 8.43 -3.30 -8.78
C HIS A 28 9.55 -3.11 -7.75
N VAL A 29 9.97 -1.86 -7.50
CA VAL A 29 11.04 -1.57 -6.51
C VAL A 29 10.61 -1.97 -5.10
N ARG A 30 9.34 -1.72 -4.71
CA ARG A 30 8.82 -2.15 -3.40
C ARG A 30 8.84 -3.67 -3.24
N ALA A 31 8.49 -4.42 -4.28
CA ALA A 31 8.55 -5.87 -4.27
C ALA A 31 9.99 -6.39 -4.12
N GLN A 32 10.97 -5.78 -4.81
CA GLN A 32 12.38 -6.15 -4.67
C GLN A 32 12.98 -5.79 -3.30
N THR A 33 12.62 -4.64 -2.72
CA THR A 33 13.10 -4.27 -1.37
C THR A 33 12.61 -5.23 -0.27
N GLN A 34 11.45 -5.86 -0.44
CA GLN A 34 10.97 -6.89 0.49
C GLN A 34 11.85 -8.15 0.43
N ILE A 35 12.31 -8.54 -0.75
CA ILE A 35 13.17 -9.73 -0.95
C ILE A 35 14.57 -9.52 -0.36
N ARG A 36 15.16 -8.33 -0.52
CA ARG A 36 16.48 -7.99 0.05
C ARG A 36 16.52 -7.99 1.59
N ALA A 37 15.36 -7.87 2.23
CA ALA A 37 15.26 -7.94 3.68
C ALA A 37 15.17 -9.40 4.18
N GLY A 38 15.39 -10.45 3.38
CA GLY A 38 15.38 -11.83 3.90
C GLY A 38 13.98 -12.29 4.32
N ILE A 39 12.97 -11.82 3.61
CA ILE A 39 11.57 -12.10 3.87
C ILE A 39 11.06 -13.10 2.83
N SER A 40 10.36 -14.15 3.27
CA SER A 40 9.63 -15.04 2.36
C SER A 40 8.46 -14.30 1.70
N GLN A 41 8.33 -14.43 0.38
CA GLN A 41 7.23 -13.79 -0.37
C GLN A 41 5.85 -14.16 0.19
N GLY A 42 5.67 -15.39 0.68
CA GLY A 42 4.41 -15.85 1.26
C GLY A 42 4.06 -15.14 2.57
N GLU A 43 5.05 -14.83 3.40
CA GLU A 43 4.84 -14.13 4.67
C GLU A 43 4.55 -12.65 4.44
N ALA A 44 5.26 -12.01 3.50
CA ALA A 44 4.98 -10.64 3.08
C ALA A 44 3.55 -10.52 2.52
N PHE A 45 3.13 -11.51 1.73
CA PHE A 45 1.79 -11.58 1.18
C PHE A 45 0.72 -11.69 2.28
N ARG A 46 0.91 -12.59 3.27
CA ARG A 46 0.01 -12.72 4.42
C ARG A 46 -0.10 -11.42 5.20
N LEU A 47 1.02 -10.77 5.51
CA LEU A 47 1.01 -9.51 6.25
C LEU A 47 0.30 -8.39 5.47
N ARG A 48 0.48 -8.36 4.15
CA ARG A 48 -0.23 -7.41 3.27
C ARG A 48 -1.74 -7.64 3.31
N HIS A 49 -2.19 -8.89 3.25
CA HIS A 49 -3.61 -9.23 3.37
C HIS A 49 -4.19 -8.80 4.72
N MET A 50 -3.52 -9.14 5.83
CA MET A 50 -3.97 -8.72 7.16
C MET A 50 -4.12 -7.19 7.28
N LYS A 51 -3.20 -6.42 6.69
CA LYS A 51 -3.29 -4.94 6.66
C LYS A 51 -4.47 -4.46 5.82
N GLN A 52 -4.79 -5.14 4.71
CA GLN A 52 -5.95 -4.80 3.88
C GLN A 52 -7.27 -5.13 4.59
N ASP A 53 -7.35 -6.28 5.25
CA ASP A 53 -8.55 -6.70 5.97
C ASP A 53 -8.84 -5.77 7.16
N LEU A 54 -7.82 -5.43 7.96
CA LEU A 54 -7.97 -4.45 9.06
C LEU A 54 -8.47 -3.09 8.54
N ARG A 55 -8.00 -2.65 7.37
CA ARG A 55 -8.46 -1.41 6.75
C ARG A 55 -9.91 -1.50 6.30
N ARG A 56 -10.31 -2.63 5.70
CA ARG A 56 -11.70 -2.88 5.28
C ARG A 56 -12.63 -2.90 6.50
N ASP A 57 -12.24 -3.58 7.57
CA ASP A 57 -13.02 -3.65 8.80
C ASP A 57 -13.18 -2.27 9.44
N TYR A 58 -12.12 -1.45 9.43
CA TYR A 58 -12.18 -0.08 9.91
C TYR A 58 -13.17 0.77 9.10
N LEU A 59 -13.13 0.66 7.77
CA LEU A 59 -14.04 1.37 6.89
C LEU A 59 -15.48 0.90 7.08
N ARG A 60 -15.70 -0.41 7.23
CA ARG A 60 -17.01 -1.01 7.47
C ARG A 60 -17.58 -0.55 8.82
N ALA A 61 -16.79 -0.54 9.88
CA ALA A 61 -17.22 -0.03 11.18
C ALA A 61 -17.66 1.44 11.08
N LYS A 62 -16.96 2.23 10.25
CA LYS A 62 -17.27 3.66 10.05
C LYS A 62 -18.44 3.93 9.08
N MET A 63 -18.96 2.92 8.37
CA MET A 63 -19.94 3.13 7.30
C MET A 63 -21.31 3.57 7.79
N ASN A 64 -21.74 3.15 8.99
CA ASN A 64 -23.12 3.35 9.43
C ASN A 64 -23.38 4.78 9.92
N ASP A 65 -22.62 5.25 10.90
CA ASP A 65 -22.82 6.56 11.55
C ASP A 65 -21.55 7.44 11.51
N GLY A 66 -20.53 7.03 10.77
CA GLY A 66 -19.24 7.71 10.74
C GLY A 66 -18.40 7.53 12.01
N ARG A 67 -18.92 6.80 13.01
CA ARG A 67 -18.25 6.50 14.28
C ARG A 67 -17.90 5.02 14.31
N ILE A 68 -17.16 4.63 15.34
CA ILE A 68 -16.78 3.24 15.58
C ILE A 68 -17.27 2.92 16.98
N GLY A 69 -18.18 1.96 17.07
CA GLY A 69 -18.76 1.53 18.33
C GLY A 69 -17.72 0.94 19.28
N PRO A 70 -18.02 0.84 20.59
CA PRO A 70 -17.09 0.30 21.57
C PRO A 70 -16.72 -1.17 21.29
N LEU A 71 -17.66 -1.98 20.81
CA LEU A 71 -17.41 -3.38 20.44
C LEU A 71 -16.54 -3.51 19.19
N GLU A 72 -16.85 -2.75 18.14
CA GLU A 72 -16.06 -2.70 16.90
C GLU A 72 -14.64 -2.22 17.17
N ARG A 73 -14.49 -1.19 18.03
CA ARG A 73 -13.19 -0.70 18.47
C ARG A 73 -12.39 -1.79 19.17
N ARG A 74 -13.01 -2.59 20.05
CA ARG A 74 -12.34 -3.73 20.71
C ARG A 74 -11.88 -4.76 19.68
N HIS A 75 -12.74 -5.11 18.72
CA HIS A 75 -12.39 -6.05 17.65
C HIS A 75 -11.21 -5.54 16.80
N LEU A 76 -11.29 -4.29 16.33
CA LEU A 76 -10.22 -3.65 15.56
C LEU A 76 -8.89 -3.59 16.33
N LEU A 77 -8.94 -3.36 17.64
CA LEU A 77 -7.73 -3.38 18.48
C LEU A 77 -7.15 -4.79 18.62
N GLN A 78 -8.00 -5.82 18.74
CA GLN A 78 -7.54 -7.21 18.78
C GLN A 78 -6.87 -7.60 17.45
N GLU A 79 -7.51 -7.31 16.31
CA GLU A 79 -6.95 -7.58 14.98
C GLU A 79 -5.64 -6.79 14.74
N LYS A 80 -5.59 -5.53 15.17
CA LYS A 80 -4.37 -4.72 15.13
C LYS A 80 -3.24 -5.37 15.94
N ARG A 81 -3.51 -5.87 17.14
CA ARG A 81 -2.51 -6.56 17.98
C ARG A 81 -2.03 -7.85 17.34
N LYS A 82 -2.92 -8.64 16.74
CA LYS A 82 -2.54 -9.86 15.99
C LYS A 82 -1.61 -9.51 14.82
N MET A 83 -1.97 -8.48 14.05
CA MET A 83 -1.14 -7.99 12.94
C MET A 83 0.23 -7.47 13.41
N GLN A 84 0.29 -6.73 14.53
CA GLN A 84 1.56 -6.27 15.11
C GLN A 84 2.44 -7.43 15.58
N ARG A 85 1.85 -8.47 16.20
CA ARG A 85 2.58 -9.68 16.58
C ARG A 85 3.10 -10.43 15.36
N ALA A 86 2.28 -10.54 14.31
CA ALA A 86 2.70 -11.12 13.04
C ALA A 86 3.86 -10.31 12.42
N GLU A 87 3.78 -8.98 12.42
CA GLU A 87 4.84 -8.08 11.93
C GLU A 87 6.11 -8.14 12.79
N PHE A 88 5.98 -8.35 14.10
CA PHE A 88 7.11 -8.55 15.01
C PHE A 88 7.80 -9.89 14.71
N ARG A 89 7.05 -11.00 14.68
CA ARG A 89 7.58 -12.32 14.31
C ARG A 89 8.23 -12.27 12.93
N PHE A 90 7.59 -11.62 11.97
CA PHE A 90 8.12 -11.41 10.61
C PHE A 90 9.45 -10.65 10.58
N ARG A 91 9.66 -9.67 11.46
CA ARG A 91 10.92 -8.94 11.55
C ARG A 91 12.02 -9.72 12.27
N HIS A 92 11.65 -10.54 13.25
CA HIS A 92 12.58 -11.17 14.19
C HIS A 92 12.84 -12.67 13.96
N ASN A 93 11.97 -13.41 13.25
CA ASN A 93 12.19 -14.81 12.87
C ASN A 93 13.19 -15.00 11.72
N LYS A 94 13.93 -13.96 11.31
CA LYS A 94 15.02 -14.03 10.32
C LYS A 94 16.22 -14.89 10.74
N HIS A 95 16.21 -15.47 11.94
CA HIS A 95 17.37 -16.13 12.54
C HIS A 95 17.31 -17.67 12.58
N PHE A 96 16.38 -18.31 11.87
CA PHE A 96 16.35 -19.77 11.73
C PHE A 96 16.41 -20.18 10.26
#